data_AF-A0A7C8DR33-F1
#
_entry.id   AF-A0A7C8DR33-F1
#
_cell.length_a   1.000
_cell.length_b   1.000
_cell.length_c   1.000
_cell.angle_alpha   90.00
_cell.angle_beta   90.00
_cell.angle_gamma   90.00
#
_symmetry.space_group_name_H-M   'P 1'
#
loop_
_entity.id
_entity.type
_entity.pdbx_description
1 polymer ?
#
loop_
_entity_poly.entity_id
_entity_poly.type
_entity_poly.pdbx_seq_one_letter_code
_entity_poly.pdbx_strand_id
1 'polypeptide(L)'
;MRLKEIYQKYRDQVEFVVVYVKEAHPSDKWWLGRSRTQTVLHSFSGNPARLDVPEPVTLEQRRKVAASCQANLFDGVVPLYVDAMDNKVSARYAAKPTRIYFIGVDGKVVYNPGIGPFGFNPDHLERVAEDYLSRG
;
A
#
# COMPACT_ATOMS: atom_id res chain seq x y z
N MET A 1 -4.30 9.43 6.46
CA MET A 1 -3.21 9.20 5.49
C MET A 1 -3.44 10.04 4.24
N ARG A 2 -2.40 10.63 3.64
CA ARG A 2 -2.51 11.55 2.47
C ARG A 2 -3.31 10.97 1.29
N LEU A 3 -3.13 9.67 1.00
CA LEU A 3 -3.85 9.01 -0.09
C LEU A 3 -5.38 9.00 0.10
N LYS A 4 -5.87 9.04 1.35
CA LYS A 4 -7.32 9.15 1.66
C LYS A 4 -7.90 10.49 1.17
N GLU A 5 -7.16 11.57 1.38
CA GLU A 5 -7.58 12.93 0.97
C GLU A 5 -7.61 13.03 -0.56
N ILE A 6 -6.59 12.49 -1.23
CA ILE A 6 -6.52 12.41 -2.70
C ILE A 6 -7.71 11.58 -3.22
N TYR A 7 -7.99 10.41 -2.63
CA TYR A 7 -9.18 9.63 -2.99
C TYR A 7 -10.47 10.46 -2.88
N GLN A 8 -10.68 11.15 -1.75
CA GLN A 8 -11.89 11.95 -1.55
C GLN A 8 -12.03 13.07 -2.58
N LYS A 9 -10.92 13.70 -2.99
CA LYS A 9 -10.89 14.79 -3.96
C LYS A 9 -11.13 14.33 -5.40
N TYR A 10 -10.63 13.16 -5.79
CA TYR A 10 -10.60 12.73 -7.21
C TYR A 10 -11.40 11.48 -7.56
N ARG A 11 -12.05 10.80 -6.59
CA ARG A 11 -12.78 9.53 -6.83
C ARG A 11 -13.84 9.58 -7.94
N ASP A 12 -14.34 10.77 -8.29
CA ASP A 12 -15.33 10.94 -9.36
C ASP A 12 -14.70 11.11 -10.76
N GLN A 13 -13.38 11.30 -10.83
CA GLN A 13 -12.61 11.50 -12.07
C GLN A 13 -11.55 10.42 -12.29
N VAL A 14 -11.07 9.79 -11.21
CA VAL A 14 -10.00 8.79 -11.20
C VAL A 14 -10.46 7.58 -10.42
N GLU A 15 -10.26 6.39 -10.99
CA GLU A 15 -10.47 5.13 -10.28
C GLU A 15 -9.30 4.82 -9.36
N PHE A 16 -9.61 4.47 -8.11
CA PHE A 16 -8.60 4.08 -7.11
C PHE A 16 -8.69 2.59 -6.83
N VAL A 17 -7.58 1.88 -7.09
CA VAL A 17 -7.45 0.45 -6.81
C VAL A 17 -6.33 0.25 -5.79
N VAL A 18 -6.69 0.18 -4.52
CA VAL A 18 -5.76 -0.17 -3.44
C VAL A 18 -5.75 -1.68 -3.27
N VAL A 19 -4.59 -2.32 -3.42
CA VAL A 19 -4.45 -3.78 -3.28
C VAL A 19 -3.53 -4.11 -2.10
N TYR A 20 -4.05 -4.86 -1.15
CA TYR A 20 -3.29 -5.44 -0.06
C TYR A 20 -2.50 -6.66 -0.54
N VAL A 21 -1.18 -6.59 -0.42
CA VAL A 21 -0.26 -7.66 -0.84
C VAL A 21 0.35 -8.38 0.37
N LYS A 22 1.03 -9.50 0.11
CA LYS A 22 1.74 -10.26 1.14
C LYS A 22 2.70 -9.36 1.94
N GLU A 23 2.69 -9.52 3.27
CA GLU A 23 3.54 -8.79 4.22
C GLU A 23 5.01 -8.74 3.78
N ALA A 24 5.60 -7.55 3.87
CA ALA A 24 7.03 -7.38 3.66
C ALA A 24 7.85 -7.90 4.86
N HIS A 25 7.31 -7.76 6.07
CA HIS A 25 7.97 -8.13 7.32
C HIS A 25 7.00 -8.87 8.28
N PRO A 26 6.62 -10.12 7.98
CA PRO A 26 5.78 -10.90 8.88
C PRO A 26 6.54 -11.22 10.19
N SER A 27 5.83 -11.12 11.32
CA SER A 27 6.42 -11.20 12.68
C SER A 27 7.00 -12.59 13.01
N ASP A 28 6.51 -13.63 12.34
CA ASP A 28 6.86 -15.03 12.55
C ASP A 28 8.01 -15.53 11.64
N LYS A 29 8.39 -14.76 10.61
CA LYS A 29 9.45 -15.16 9.65
C LYS A 29 10.59 -14.17 9.48
N TRP A 30 10.56 -13.05 10.19
CA TRP A 30 11.70 -12.13 10.26
C TRP A 30 12.65 -12.56 11.37
N TRP A 31 13.94 -12.81 11.04
CA TRP A 31 14.98 -13.24 12.00
C TRP A 31 15.11 -12.34 13.25
N LEU A 32 14.73 -11.05 13.14
CA LEU A 32 14.72 -10.09 14.25
C LEU A 32 13.31 -9.80 14.83
N GLY A 33 12.25 -10.41 14.29
CA GLY A 33 10.83 -10.08 14.51
C GLY A 33 10.33 -10.28 15.95
N ARG A 34 11.13 -10.91 16.81
CA ARG A 34 10.84 -11.11 18.24
C ARG A 34 11.88 -10.51 19.19
N SER A 35 12.86 -9.74 18.70
CA SER A 35 13.93 -9.21 19.55
C SER A 35 13.55 -7.89 20.24
N ARG A 36 13.86 -7.75 21.54
CA ARG A 36 13.70 -6.50 22.32
C ARG A 36 14.40 -5.30 21.66
N THR A 37 15.47 -5.56 20.91
CA THR A 37 16.25 -4.55 20.19
C THR A 37 15.47 -3.92 19.04
N GLN A 38 14.62 -4.69 18.34
CA GLN A 38 13.80 -4.18 17.24
C GLN A 38 12.61 -3.34 17.74
N THR A 39 11.99 -3.71 18.87
CA THR A 39 10.97 -2.87 19.53
C THR A 39 11.52 -1.49 19.85
N VAL A 40 12.73 -1.42 20.42
CA VAL A 40 13.40 -0.16 20.77
C VAL A 40 13.77 0.66 19.52
N LEU A 41 14.42 0.06 18.52
CA LEU A 41 14.78 0.73 17.27
C LEU A 41 13.55 1.27 16.51
N HIS A 42 12.43 0.54 16.51
CA HIS A 42 11.19 0.99 15.86
C HIS A 42 10.47 2.08 16.64
N SER A 43 10.48 2.04 17.98
CA SER A 43 9.95 3.13 18.82
C SER A 43 10.65 4.46 18.53
N PHE A 44 11.93 4.44 18.14
CA PHE A 44 12.64 5.63 17.67
C PHE A 44 12.37 5.99 16.21
N SER A 45 11.90 5.06 15.38
CA SER A 45 11.63 5.29 13.94
C SER A 45 10.28 5.94 13.64
N GLY A 46 9.36 6.00 14.61
CA GLY A 46 8.01 6.57 14.42
C GLY A 46 7.15 5.82 13.38
N ASN A 47 7.58 4.63 12.94
CA ASN A 47 6.98 3.92 11.81
C ASN A 47 5.85 2.99 12.30
N PRO A 48 4.57 3.23 11.95
CA PRO A 48 3.41 2.52 12.49
C PRO A 48 3.22 1.11 11.90
N ALA A 49 4.25 0.54 11.28
CA ALA A 49 4.20 -0.82 10.75
C ALA A 49 3.88 -1.79 11.90
N ARG A 50 2.75 -2.50 11.80
CA ARG A 50 2.32 -3.47 12.81
C ARG A 50 3.34 -4.61 12.87
N LEU A 51 4.13 -4.62 13.93
CA LEU A 51 5.19 -5.60 14.18
C LEU A 51 4.67 -7.00 14.52
N ASP A 52 3.36 -7.17 14.72
CA ASP A 52 2.75 -8.40 15.25
C ASP A 52 1.77 -9.08 14.29
N VAL A 53 1.95 -8.92 12.97
CA VAL A 53 1.14 -9.64 11.99
C VAL A 53 1.88 -10.91 11.54
N PRO A 54 1.43 -12.11 11.95
CA PRO A 54 1.97 -13.35 11.38
C PRO A 54 1.61 -13.45 9.91
N GLU A 55 2.47 -14.10 9.10
CA GLU A 55 2.19 -14.24 7.68
C GLU A 55 0.86 -14.98 7.45
N PRO A 56 -0.12 -14.36 6.76
CA PRO A 56 -1.34 -15.07 6.41
C PRO A 56 -1.04 -16.27 5.49
N VAL A 57 -1.49 -17.46 5.88
CA VAL A 57 -1.37 -18.70 5.08
C VAL A 57 -2.66 -19.06 4.35
N THR A 58 -3.78 -18.40 4.69
CA THR A 58 -5.05 -18.50 3.96
C THR A 58 -5.54 -17.13 3.47
N LEU A 59 -6.40 -17.14 2.46
CA LEU A 59 -7.01 -15.90 1.94
C LEU A 59 -7.86 -15.20 3.01
N GLU A 60 -8.54 -15.97 3.86
CA GLU A 60 -9.37 -15.43 4.95
C GLU A 60 -8.52 -14.69 5.99
N GLN A 61 -7.39 -15.28 6.39
CA GLN A 61 -6.43 -14.61 7.27
C GLN A 61 -5.91 -13.32 6.63
N ARG A 62 -5.58 -13.35 5.32
CA ARG A 62 -5.11 -12.17 4.60
C ARG A 62 -6.18 -11.08 4.55
N ARG A 63 -7.43 -11.45 4.32
CA ARG A 63 -8.60 -10.54 4.35
C ARG A 63 -8.77 -9.91 5.73
N LYS A 64 -8.59 -10.66 6.82
CA LYS A 64 -8.69 -10.12 8.19
C LYS A 64 -7.64 -9.05 8.46
N VAL A 65 -6.39 -9.29 8.05
CA VAL A 65 -5.32 -8.29 8.19
C VAL A 65 -5.58 -7.09 7.29
N ALA A 66 -5.95 -7.33 6.03
CA ALA A 66 -6.29 -6.30 5.05
C ALA A 66 -7.43 -5.38 5.53
N ALA A 67 -8.49 -5.94 6.12
CA ALA A 67 -9.59 -5.17 6.71
C ALA A 67 -9.11 -4.28 7.86
N SER A 68 -8.22 -4.80 8.71
CA SER A 68 -7.59 -3.99 9.76
C SER A 68 -6.74 -2.87 9.15
N CYS A 69 -5.94 -3.16 8.12
CA CYS A 69 -5.16 -2.14 7.40
C CYS A 69 -6.07 -1.04 6.83
N GLN A 70 -7.18 -1.43 6.20
CA GLN A 70 -8.17 -0.50 5.64
C GLN A 70 -8.75 0.43 6.71
N ALA A 71 -9.19 -0.14 7.83
CA ALA A 71 -9.75 0.62 8.93
C ALA A 71 -8.76 1.63 9.53
N ASN A 72 -7.48 1.26 9.62
CA ASN A 72 -6.47 2.10 10.30
C ASN A 72 -5.82 3.15 9.37
N LEU A 73 -5.68 2.87 8.07
CA LEU A 73 -5.04 3.80 7.13
C LEU A 73 -6.03 4.72 6.41
N PHE A 74 -7.24 4.24 6.20
CA PHE A 74 -8.24 4.87 5.33
C PHE A 74 -9.58 5.13 6.01
N ASP A 75 -9.72 4.83 7.31
CA ASP A 75 -10.98 4.93 8.06
C ASP A 75 -12.14 4.17 7.39
N GLY A 76 -11.83 3.10 6.64
CA GLY A 76 -12.82 2.32 5.88
C GLY A 76 -13.37 3.02 4.62
N VAL A 77 -12.94 4.24 4.31
CA VAL A 77 -13.51 5.06 3.22
C VAL A 77 -12.99 4.67 1.84
N VAL A 78 -11.73 4.25 1.75
CA VAL A 78 -11.09 3.85 0.48
C VAL A 78 -11.30 2.36 0.27
N PRO A 79 -11.92 1.92 -0.85
CA PRO A 79 -12.04 0.51 -1.19
C PRO A 79 -10.66 -0.16 -1.25
N LEU A 80 -10.56 -1.34 -0.65
CA LEU A 80 -9.33 -2.10 -0.58
C LEU A 80 -9.57 -3.54 -1.02
N TYR A 81 -8.81 -3.97 -2.02
CA TYR A 81 -8.81 -5.32 -2.54
C TYR A 81 -7.68 -6.13 -1.92
N VAL A 82 -7.76 -7.45 -2.02
CA VAL A 82 -6.77 -8.37 -1.46
C VAL A 82 -6.18 -9.21 -2.57
N ASP A 83 -4.85 -9.17 -2.73
CA ASP A 83 -4.15 -10.02 -3.68
C ASP A 83 -4.37 -11.49 -3.32
N ALA A 84 -4.54 -12.33 -4.34
CA ALA A 84 -4.73 -13.75 -4.17
C ALA A 84 -3.48 -14.39 -3.53
N MET A 85 -3.64 -15.57 -2.95
CA MET A 85 -2.56 -16.25 -2.22
C MET A 85 -1.35 -16.59 -3.13
N ASP A 86 -1.54 -16.65 -4.45
CA ASP A 86 -0.48 -16.82 -5.44
C ASP A 86 0.36 -15.55 -5.70
N ASN A 87 -0.04 -14.40 -5.14
CA ASN A 87 0.64 -13.10 -5.19
C ASN A 87 0.88 -12.56 -6.60
N LYS A 88 0.00 -12.89 -7.56
CA LYS A 88 0.17 -12.48 -8.96
C LYS A 88 0.17 -10.96 -9.14
N VAL A 89 -0.67 -10.22 -8.40
CA VAL A 89 -0.69 -8.75 -8.51
C VAL A 89 0.61 -8.17 -7.97
N SER A 90 1.03 -8.63 -6.80
CA SER A 90 2.29 -8.20 -6.18
C SER A 90 3.49 -8.44 -7.09
N ALA A 91 3.56 -9.60 -7.74
CA ALA A 91 4.63 -9.94 -8.68
C ALA A 91 4.61 -9.04 -9.93
N ARG A 92 3.43 -8.87 -10.55
CA ARG A 92 3.29 -8.13 -11.82
C ARG A 92 3.57 -6.63 -11.67
N TYR A 93 3.28 -6.07 -10.50
CA TYR A 93 3.48 -4.65 -10.20
C TYR A 93 4.69 -4.37 -9.31
N ALA A 94 5.59 -5.35 -9.11
CA ALA A 94 6.74 -5.24 -8.21
C ALA A 94 6.37 -4.56 -6.86
N ALA A 95 5.23 -4.96 -6.29
CA ALA A 95 4.51 -4.13 -5.32
C ALA A 95 5.17 -4.04 -3.93
N LYS A 96 6.16 -4.89 -3.65
CA LYS A 96 6.85 -4.92 -2.37
C LYS A 96 7.93 -3.83 -2.28
N PRO A 97 8.15 -3.24 -1.08
CA PRO A 97 7.33 -3.37 0.14
C PRO A 97 6.04 -2.56 0.06
N THR A 98 6.03 -1.48 -0.73
CA THR A 98 4.84 -0.72 -1.12
C THR A 98 5.09 -0.08 -2.47
N ARG A 99 4.04 0.17 -3.26
CA ARG A 99 4.16 0.76 -4.60
C ARG A 99 2.93 1.60 -4.93
N ILE A 100 3.14 2.64 -5.73
CA ILE A 100 2.08 3.50 -6.25
C ILE A 100 2.25 3.66 -7.76
N TYR A 101 1.14 3.61 -8.47
CA TYR A 101 1.09 3.79 -9.91
C TYR A 101 0.00 4.79 -10.26
N PHE A 102 0.21 5.55 -11.33
CA PHE A 102 -0.86 6.23 -12.07
C PHE A 102 -0.87 5.67 -13.48
N ILE A 103 -2.03 5.18 -13.92
CA ILE A 103 -2.22 4.53 -15.21
C ILE A 103 -3.20 5.39 -16.00
N GLY A 104 -2.80 5.80 -17.20
CA GLY A 104 -3.64 6.57 -18.09
C GLY A 104 -4.77 5.73 -18.68
N VAL A 105 -5.77 6.40 -19.27
CA VAL A 105 -6.93 5.73 -19.90
C VAL A 105 -6.53 4.86 -21.10
N ASP A 106 -5.34 5.09 -21.67
CA ASP A 106 -4.74 4.26 -22.73
C ASP A 106 -3.99 3.03 -22.18
N GLY A 107 -4.06 2.80 -20.87
CA GLY A 107 -3.43 1.67 -20.17
C GLY A 107 -1.93 1.84 -19.93
N LYS A 108 -1.33 3.00 -20.26
CA LYS A 108 0.10 3.25 -20.03
C LYS A 108 0.38 3.77 -18.63
N VAL A 109 1.53 3.38 -18.08
CA VAL A 109 2.01 3.92 -16.80
C VAL A 109 2.46 5.36 -17.01
N VAL A 110 1.73 6.30 -16.42
CA VAL A 110 2.05 7.73 -16.39
C VAL A 110 2.96 8.05 -15.20
N TYR A 111 2.79 7.33 -14.08
CA TYR A 111 3.59 7.51 -12.88
C TYR A 111 3.97 6.17 -12.25
N ASN A 112 5.27 6.00 -11.99
CA ASN A 112 5.84 4.95 -11.14
C ASN A 112 7.16 5.51 -10.56
N PRO A 113 7.17 6.00 -9.31
CA PRO A 113 8.33 6.68 -8.72
C PRO A 113 9.47 5.74 -8.31
N GLY A 114 9.41 4.46 -8.69
CA GLY A 114 10.41 3.47 -8.30
C GLY A 114 10.13 2.86 -6.93
N ILE A 115 11.18 2.30 -6.31
CA ILE A 115 11.07 1.34 -5.20
C ILE A 115 10.59 2.03 -3.92
N GLY A 116 9.49 1.55 -3.35
CA GLY A 116 9.04 1.96 -2.02
C GLY A 116 9.95 1.39 -0.90
N PRO A 117 9.94 1.96 0.31
CA PRO A 117 9.10 3.09 0.74
C PRO A 117 9.59 4.45 0.26
N PHE A 118 10.85 4.59 -0.16
CA PHE A 118 11.45 5.87 -0.54
C PHE A 118 10.79 6.53 -1.77
N GLY A 119 10.31 5.72 -2.71
CA GLY A 119 9.56 6.21 -3.86
C GLY A 119 8.08 6.48 -3.59
N PHE A 120 7.51 6.04 -2.47
CA PHE A 120 6.08 6.21 -2.23
C PHE A 120 5.76 7.67 -1.89
N ASN A 121 5.27 8.41 -2.89
CA ASN A 121 5.02 9.85 -2.78
C ASN A 121 3.63 10.21 -3.31
N PRO A 122 2.62 10.27 -2.42
CA PRO A 122 1.26 10.67 -2.77
C PRO A 122 1.14 12.14 -3.24
N ASP A 123 1.96 13.05 -2.71
CA ASP A 123 1.88 14.47 -3.10
C ASP A 123 2.34 14.69 -4.55
N HIS A 124 3.37 13.96 -4.97
CA HIS A 124 3.79 13.97 -6.36
C HIS A 124 2.78 13.25 -7.27
N LEU A 125 2.18 12.16 -6.80
CA LEU A 125 1.07 11.51 -7.52
C LEU A 125 -0.05 12.52 -7.80
N GLU A 126 -0.48 13.30 -6.80
CA GLU A 126 -1.57 14.27 -6.99
C GLU A 126 -1.23 15.30 -8.07
N ARG A 127 -0.02 15.87 -8.04
CA ARG A 127 0.42 16.82 -9.08
C ARG A 127 0.41 16.20 -10.48
N VAL A 128 0.86 14.95 -10.60
CA VAL A 128 0.83 14.23 -11.89
C VAL A 128 -0.60 13.97 -12.35
N ALA A 129 -1.51 13.62 -11.43
CA ALA A 129 -2.92 13.42 -11.73
C ALA A 129 -3.60 14.74 -12.16
N GLU A 130 -3.33 15.85 -11.48
CA GLU A 130 -3.84 17.19 -11.84
C GLU A 130 -3.38 17.60 -13.25
N ASP A 131 -2.09 17.48 -13.54
CA ASP A 131 -1.53 17.78 -14.86
C ASP A 131 -2.14 16.88 -15.94
N TYR A 132 -2.29 15.59 -15.68
CA TYR A 132 -2.91 14.64 -16.62
C TYR A 132 -4.38 14.97 -16.91
N LEU A 133 -5.16 15.24 -15.86
CA LEU A 133 -6.58 15.60 -15.99
C LEU A 133 -6.78 16.94 -16.70
N SER A 134 -5.84 17.89 -16.57
CA SER A 134 -5.93 19.19 -17.25
C SER A 134 -5.76 19.15 -18.77
N ARG A 135 -5.25 18.03 -19.31
CA ARG A 135 -4.93 17.84 -20.73
C ARG A 135 -6.01 17.10 -21.52
N GLY A 136 -7.04 16.58 -20.84
CA GLY A 136 -8.20 15.92 -21.43
C GLY A 136 -9.44 16.81 -21.37
#